data_AF-A0A2P6VLY6-F1
#
_entry.id   AF-A0A2P6VLY6-F1
#
_cell.length_a   1.000
_cell.length_b   1.000
_cell.length_c   1.000
_cell.angle_alpha   90.00
_cell.angle_beta   90.00
_cell.angle_gamma   90.00
#
_symmetry.space_group_name_H-M   'P 1'
#
loop_
_entity.id
_entity.type
_entity.pdbx_description
1 polymer ?
#
loop_
_entity_poly.entity_id
_entity_poly.type
_entity_poly.pdbx_seq_one_letter_code
_entity_poly.pdbx_strand_id
1 'polypeptide(L)'
;MVLIGRWPDPAISLASRHGDVGSQRRAGTRLRPSGTAASGPCNAVTPSARTSRTAAHPSPPAGLPPLEPPPKKRLAVFVSGGGSNFRAIHAAFADGGVHGEVAVVVSNSPSCSGVAYAQSHGIPTLTYPAPKADSAAGLTDAQLVAALTEEHQADIVILAGYLKLIPQQLVRAYKRRIVNIHPALLPSFGGKGYYGIKVHQAVVASGARFSGPTIHFVDEEYDTGPILAQAVVPVYPTDRPEQLAARVLKEEHKLYPQCVAALCEDRVTWRHDGVPIMWRAH
;
A
#
# COMPACT_ATOMS: atom_id res chain seq x y z
N MET A 1 37.61 -17.80 -1.32
CA MET A 1 37.13 -16.67 -2.14
C MET A 1 35.62 -16.68 -2.07
N VAL A 2 35.01 -15.76 -1.29
CA VAL A 2 33.56 -15.66 -1.15
C VAL A 2 33.02 -14.94 -2.39
N LEU A 3 32.13 -15.59 -3.15
CA LEU A 3 31.49 -14.99 -4.32
C LEU A 3 30.47 -13.95 -3.83
N ILE A 4 30.86 -12.68 -3.91
CA ILE A 4 29.96 -11.55 -3.74
C ILE A 4 29.18 -11.40 -5.06
N GLY A 5 27.92 -11.82 -5.05
CA GLY A 5 26.85 -11.33 -5.92
C GLY A 5 26.89 -11.69 -7.42
N ARG A 6 26.04 -12.64 -7.83
CA ARG A 6 25.29 -12.59 -9.09
C ARG A 6 24.02 -13.43 -8.93
N TRP A 7 22.86 -12.79 -9.09
CA TRP A 7 21.59 -13.50 -9.32
C TRP A 7 21.68 -14.18 -10.71
N PRO A 8 21.19 -15.42 -10.89
CA PRO A 8 21.37 -16.14 -12.16
C PRO A 8 20.34 -15.70 -13.21
N ASP A 9 20.82 -15.31 -14.39
CA ASP A 9 20.08 -15.52 -15.64
C ASP A 9 20.47 -16.89 -16.22
N PRO A 10 19.52 -17.69 -16.77
CA PRO A 10 19.79 -19.06 -17.17
C PRO A 10 20.19 -19.13 -18.65
N ALA A 11 21.50 -19.12 -18.97
CA ALA A 11 22.03 -19.66 -20.25
C ALA A 11 23.58 -19.75 -20.29
N ILE A 12 24.07 -20.99 -20.29
CA ILE A 12 25.20 -21.59 -21.03
C ILE A 12 26.35 -20.68 -21.58
N SER A 13 27.58 -20.95 -21.11
CA SER A 13 28.80 -21.34 -21.89
C SER A 13 30.09 -20.68 -21.40
N LEU A 14 31.10 -21.51 -21.10
CA LEU A 14 32.47 -21.11 -20.79
C LEU A 14 33.21 -20.64 -22.05
N ALA A 15 33.84 -19.47 -21.98
CA ALA A 15 35.10 -19.21 -22.68
C ALA A 15 35.90 -18.11 -21.96
N SER A 16 37.06 -18.51 -21.46
CA SER A 16 38.14 -17.69 -20.91
C SER A 16 38.70 -16.69 -21.92
N ARG A 17 39.01 -15.46 -21.48
CA ARG A 17 40.16 -14.69 -21.96
C ARG A 17 40.52 -13.56 -20.98
N HIS A 18 41.82 -13.49 -20.70
CA HIS A 18 42.51 -12.52 -19.87
C HIS A 18 42.37 -11.08 -20.40
N GLY A 19 42.25 -10.11 -19.50
CA GLY A 19 42.33 -8.68 -19.78
C GLY A 19 43.04 -7.96 -18.65
N ASP A 20 44.09 -7.23 -19.03
CA ASP A 20 45.10 -6.53 -18.25
C ASP A 20 44.56 -5.24 -17.58
N VAL A 21 45.11 -4.86 -16.43
CA VAL A 21 44.64 -3.74 -15.58
C VAL A 21 45.46 -2.49 -15.84
N GLY A 22 44.86 -1.51 -16.53
CA GLY A 22 45.34 -0.13 -16.58
C GLY A 22 44.77 0.69 -15.42
N SER A 23 45.63 1.15 -14.51
CA SER A 23 45.30 2.11 -13.46
C SER A 23 45.88 3.48 -13.81
N GLN A 24 45.09 4.55 -13.66
CA GLN A 24 45.59 5.85 -13.20
C GLN A 24 44.44 6.77 -12.73
N ARG A 25 44.53 7.16 -11.45
CA ARG A 25 43.82 8.25 -10.77
C ARG A 25 44.53 9.57 -11.13
N ARG A 26 43.93 10.77 -11.15
CA ARG A 26 43.56 11.71 -10.05
C ARG A 26 43.48 13.09 -10.77
N ALA A 27 42.50 13.97 -10.57
CA ALA A 27 42.41 15.04 -9.57
C ALA A 27 41.47 16.10 -10.22
N GLY A 28 40.57 16.85 -9.58
CA GLY A 28 40.43 17.18 -8.17
C GLY A 28 40.92 18.61 -7.90
N THR A 29 40.14 19.64 -8.28
CA THR A 29 40.30 21.00 -7.73
C THR A 29 38.96 21.72 -7.61
N ARG A 30 38.54 21.97 -6.36
CA ARG A 30 37.50 22.95 -5.99
C ARG A 30 38.19 24.28 -5.67
N LEU A 31 37.56 25.39 -6.03
CA LEU A 31 37.80 26.70 -5.42
C LEU A 31 36.49 27.28 -4.89
N ARG A 32 36.58 27.82 -3.67
CA ARG A 32 35.53 28.49 -2.88
C ARG A 32 35.53 30.00 -3.16
N PRO A 33 34.47 30.73 -2.74
CA PRO A 33 34.21 32.11 -3.13
C PRO A 33 34.71 33.15 -2.10
N SER A 34 34.94 34.37 -2.59
CA SER A 34 35.05 35.65 -1.86
C SER A 34 34.23 36.68 -2.65
N GLY A 35 33.68 37.78 -2.13
CA GLY A 35 33.65 38.46 -0.84
C GLY A 35 32.58 39.58 -0.99
N THR A 36 31.89 39.92 0.09
CA THR A 36 32.03 41.18 0.87
C THR A 36 31.16 42.35 0.42
N ALA A 37 30.40 42.82 1.41
CA ALA A 37 29.51 43.96 1.43
C ALA A 37 30.25 45.31 1.44
N ALA A 38 29.54 46.36 1.03
CA ALA A 38 29.91 47.75 1.29
C ALA A 38 28.66 48.54 1.75
N SER A 39 28.86 49.33 2.79
CA SER A 39 27.93 50.21 3.49
C SER A 39 28.12 51.67 3.05
N GLY A 40 27.04 52.47 3.14
CA GLY A 40 27.04 53.93 2.94
C GLY A 40 25.63 54.53 3.12
N PRO A 41 25.49 55.82 3.48
CA PRO A 41 24.85 56.18 4.76
C PRO A 41 23.41 56.71 4.70
N CYS A 42 22.80 56.70 5.89
CA CYS A 42 21.52 57.29 6.26
C CYS A 42 21.45 58.80 6.03
N ASN A 43 20.30 59.26 5.54
CA ASN A 43 19.75 60.57 5.88
C ASN A 43 18.25 60.44 6.15
N ALA A 44 17.85 61.00 7.30
CA ALA A 44 16.54 60.91 7.87
C ALA A 44 15.52 61.77 7.11
N VAL A 45 14.36 61.19 6.82
CA VAL A 45 13.15 61.91 6.40
C VAL A 45 12.04 61.52 7.37
N THR A 46 11.44 62.55 7.98
CA THR A 46 10.34 62.49 8.95
C THR A 46 9.10 61.77 8.43
N PRO A 47 8.36 61.01 9.26
CA PRO A 47 7.20 60.27 8.80
C PRO A 47 5.97 61.18 8.72
N SER A 48 5.48 61.44 7.51
CA SER A 48 4.11 61.94 7.31
C SER A 48 3.16 60.74 7.37
N ALA A 49 2.20 60.82 8.30
CA ALA A 49 1.20 59.80 8.57
C ALA A 49 0.36 59.49 7.31
N ARG A 50 0.79 58.47 6.56
CA ARG A 50 -0.02 57.82 5.54
C ARG A 50 -0.82 56.74 6.24
N THR A 51 -2.10 56.98 6.46
CA THR A 51 -3.06 55.95 6.86
C THR A 51 -2.99 54.82 5.83
N SER A 52 -2.30 53.73 6.18
CA SER A 52 -2.39 52.48 5.46
C SER A 52 -3.81 51.98 5.62
N ARG A 53 -4.65 52.20 4.61
CA ARG A 53 -5.86 51.40 4.44
C ARG A 53 -5.39 49.97 4.22
N THR A 54 -5.37 49.18 5.29
CA THR A 54 -5.45 47.73 5.19
C THR A 54 -6.71 47.45 4.40
N ALA A 55 -6.57 47.04 3.14
CA ALA A 55 -7.66 46.42 2.43
C ALA A 55 -8.02 45.17 3.24
N ALA A 56 -9.08 45.26 4.02
CA ALA A 56 -9.66 44.11 4.67
C ALA A 56 -10.02 43.12 3.55
N HIS A 57 -9.43 41.92 3.59
CA HIS A 57 -9.96 40.81 2.80
C HIS A 57 -11.45 40.69 3.14
N PRO A 58 -12.35 40.66 2.15
CA PRO A 58 -13.76 40.49 2.44
C PRO A 58 -13.93 39.19 3.20
N SER A 59 -14.45 39.28 4.42
CA SER A 59 -14.90 38.11 5.17
C SER A 59 -15.93 37.37 4.30
N PRO A 60 -15.89 36.03 4.25
CA PRO A 60 -16.88 35.28 3.48
C PRO A 60 -18.28 35.63 4.02
N PRO A 61 -19.29 35.74 3.15
CA PRO A 61 -20.65 36.05 3.59
C PRO A 61 -21.08 35.02 4.63
N ALA A 62 -21.50 35.51 5.80
CA ALA A 62 -22.08 34.69 6.84
C ALA A 62 -23.35 34.03 6.28
N GLY A 63 -23.35 32.70 6.18
CA GLY A 63 -24.53 31.94 5.74
C GLY A 63 -24.30 30.87 4.67
N LEU A 64 -23.07 30.56 4.26
CA LEU A 64 -22.85 29.30 3.54
C LEU A 64 -23.07 28.15 4.53
N PRO A 65 -23.92 27.14 4.20
CA PRO A 65 -23.98 25.92 4.99
C PRO A 65 -22.57 25.33 5.06
N PRO A 66 -22.20 24.62 6.15
CA PRO A 66 -20.92 23.92 6.19
C PRO A 66 -20.80 23.09 4.91
N LEU A 67 -19.71 23.28 4.16
CA LEU A 67 -19.39 22.42 3.02
C LEU A 67 -19.50 20.98 3.52
N GLU A 68 -20.45 20.23 2.98
CA GLU A 68 -20.62 18.82 3.36
C GLU A 68 -19.27 18.14 3.18
N PRO A 69 -18.81 17.35 4.18
CA PRO A 69 -17.56 16.63 4.05
C PRO A 69 -17.63 15.78 2.78
N PRO A 70 -16.51 15.64 2.04
CA PRO A 70 -16.50 14.83 0.82
C PRO A 70 -17.06 13.43 1.11
N PRO A 71 -17.78 12.83 0.14
CA PRO A 71 -18.37 11.52 0.34
C PRO A 71 -17.30 10.49 0.69
N LYS A 72 -17.64 9.58 1.61
CA LYS A 72 -16.74 8.49 2.00
C LYS A 72 -16.44 7.59 0.80
N LYS A 73 -15.18 7.19 0.62
CA LYS A 73 -14.85 6.14 -0.36
C LYS A 73 -15.46 4.81 0.08
N ARG A 74 -15.99 4.06 -0.87
CA ARG A 74 -16.65 2.77 -0.64
C ARG A 74 -15.68 1.63 -0.95
N LEU A 75 -15.48 0.74 0.01
CA LEU A 75 -14.50 -0.34 -0.09
C LEU A 75 -15.19 -1.70 -0.26
N ALA A 76 -14.65 -2.51 -1.18
CA ALA A 76 -14.91 -3.94 -1.24
C ALA A 76 -13.74 -4.69 -0.60
N VAL A 77 -13.99 -5.40 0.51
CA VAL A 77 -12.94 -6.11 1.26
C VAL A 77 -13.05 -7.61 1.00
N PHE A 78 -11.97 -8.21 0.51
CA PHE A 78 -11.90 -9.64 0.19
C PHE A 78 -11.20 -10.40 1.31
N VAL A 79 -11.81 -11.50 1.77
CA VAL A 79 -11.30 -12.33 2.87
C VAL A 79 -11.45 -13.83 2.57
N SER A 80 -10.60 -14.67 3.14
CA SER A 80 -10.76 -16.14 3.05
C SER A 80 -10.79 -16.86 4.41
N GLY A 81 -10.59 -16.14 5.51
CA GLY A 81 -10.33 -16.73 6.82
C GLY A 81 -10.76 -15.85 8.00
N GLY A 82 -9.88 -15.71 8.99
CA GLY A 82 -10.17 -15.01 10.26
C GLY A 82 -10.53 -13.52 10.13
N GLY A 83 -10.11 -12.87 9.03
CA GLY A 83 -10.43 -11.46 8.75
C GLY A 83 -9.78 -10.47 9.72
N SER A 84 -8.64 -10.80 10.34
CA SER A 84 -7.98 -9.90 11.31
C SER A 84 -7.55 -8.57 10.70
N ASN A 85 -7.01 -8.57 9.48
CA ASN A 85 -6.71 -7.33 8.73
C ASN A 85 -7.99 -6.54 8.39
N PHE A 86 -9.05 -7.22 7.96
CA PHE A 86 -10.35 -6.57 7.73
C PHE A 86 -10.87 -5.90 9.01
N ARG A 87 -10.82 -6.58 10.15
CA ARG A 87 -11.23 -6.02 11.46
C ARG A 87 -10.38 -4.80 11.84
N ALA A 88 -9.07 -4.83 11.60
CA ALA A 88 -8.18 -3.69 11.85
C ALA A 88 -8.54 -2.47 10.97
N ILE A 89 -8.81 -2.70 9.68
CA ILE A 89 -9.26 -1.65 8.76
C ILE A 89 -10.62 -1.09 9.19
N HIS A 90 -11.57 -1.97 9.50
CA HIS A 90 -12.91 -1.57 9.92
C HIS A 90 -12.89 -0.78 11.23
N ALA A 91 -12.07 -1.18 12.20
CA ALA A 91 -11.88 -0.43 13.45
C ALA A 91 -11.33 0.98 13.20
N ALA A 92 -10.38 1.14 12.28
CA ALA A 92 -9.84 2.45 11.94
C ALA A 92 -10.87 3.43 11.35
N PHE A 93 -11.98 2.92 10.79
CA PHE A 93 -13.09 3.74 10.29
C PHE A 93 -14.01 4.23 11.41
N ALA A 94 -14.21 3.40 12.44
CA ALA A 94 -15.05 3.74 13.59
C ALA A 94 -14.44 4.90 14.41
N ASP A 95 -13.11 4.99 14.46
CA ASP A 95 -12.40 6.05 15.18
C ASP A 95 -12.44 7.41 14.44
N GLY A 96 -13.13 7.50 13.30
CA GLY A 96 -13.24 8.72 12.49
C GLY A 96 -11.95 9.12 11.78
N GLY A 97 -10.91 8.30 11.87
CA GLY A 97 -9.58 8.57 11.31
C GLY A 97 -9.46 8.35 9.80
N VAL A 98 -10.51 7.86 9.13
CA VAL A 98 -10.51 7.59 7.69
C VAL A 98 -11.86 7.97 7.06
N HIS A 99 -11.81 8.71 5.96
CA HIS A 99 -12.99 9.05 5.14
C HIS A 99 -13.40 7.91 4.20
N GLY A 100 -13.67 6.72 4.77
CA GLY A 100 -14.05 5.52 4.03
C GLY A 100 -15.09 4.66 4.77
N GLU A 101 -15.72 3.75 4.04
CA GLU A 101 -16.64 2.75 4.58
C GLU A 101 -16.50 1.40 3.85
N VAL A 102 -16.81 0.31 4.54
CA VAL A 102 -16.84 -1.02 3.91
C VAL A 102 -18.24 -1.26 3.36
N ALA A 103 -18.37 -1.14 2.03
CA ALA A 103 -19.64 -1.31 1.34
C ALA A 103 -20.04 -2.79 1.17
N VAL A 104 -19.04 -3.68 1.06
CA VAL A 104 -19.26 -5.13 0.90
C VAL A 104 -18.03 -5.93 1.29
N VAL A 105 -18.25 -7.14 1.80
CA VAL A 105 -17.21 -8.14 2.03
C VAL A 105 -17.38 -9.30 1.05
N VAL A 106 -16.32 -9.68 0.35
CA VAL A 106 -16.31 -10.78 -0.60
C VAL A 106 -15.48 -11.93 -0.04
N SER A 107 -15.98 -13.16 -0.11
CA SER A 107 -15.25 -14.33 0.39
C SER A 107 -15.41 -15.55 -0.50
N ASN A 108 -14.35 -16.33 -0.63
CA ASN A 108 -14.41 -17.67 -1.25
C ASN A 108 -14.75 -18.77 -0.23
N SER A 109 -15.03 -18.39 1.02
CA SER A 109 -15.43 -19.26 2.12
C SER A 109 -16.56 -18.55 2.90
N PRO A 110 -17.83 -18.80 2.57
CA PRO A 110 -18.96 -18.08 3.18
C PRO A 110 -19.12 -18.35 4.68
N SER A 111 -18.52 -19.43 5.19
CA SER A 111 -18.52 -19.78 6.61
C SER A 111 -17.32 -19.25 7.40
N CYS A 112 -16.45 -18.44 6.79
CA CYS A 112 -15.25 -17.94 7.47
C CYS A 112 -15.59 -16.87 8.52
N SER A 113 -14.73 -16.74 9.54
CA SER A 113 -14.96 -15.77 10.63
C SER A 113 -14.97 -14.31 10.17
N GLY A 114 -14.31 -13.99 9.05
CA GLY A 114 -14.38 -12.67 8.42
C GLY A 114 -15.79 -12.33 7.92
N VAL A 115 -16.49 -13.29 7.31
CA VAL A 115 -17.89 -13.13 6.85
C VAL A 115 -18.83 -12.99 8.04
N ALA A 116 -18.68 -13.85 9.06
CA ALA A 116 -19.49 -13.75 10.27
C ALA A 116 -19.34 -12.38 10.97
N TYR A 117 -18.13 -11.82 10.99
CA TYR A 117 -17.89 -10.48 11.51
C TYR A 117 -18.56 -9.39 10.65
N ALA A 118 -18.49 -9.48 9.33
CA ALA A 118 -19.15 -8.53 8.44
C ALA A 118 -20.67 -8.50 8.70
N GLN A 119 -21.29 -9.67 8.74
CA GLN A 119 -22.72 -9.84 9.00
C GLN A 119 -23.12 -9.29 10.38
N SER A 120 -22.32 -9.52 11.42
CA SER A 120 -22.61 -9.00 12.76
C SER A 120 -22.52 -7.46 12.86
N HIS A 121 -21.96 -6.79 11.85
CA HIS A 121 -21.89 -5.34 11.74
C HIS A 121 -22.80 -4.79 10.63
N GLY A 122 -23.71 -5.62 10.08
CA GLY A 122 -24.63 -5.21 9.02
C GLY A 122 -23.98 -4.95 7.66
N ILE A 123 -22.74 -5.42 7.44
CA ILE A 123 -22.04 -5.26 6.18
C ILE A 123 -22.47 -6.38 5.21
N PRO A 124 -22.94 -6.04 3.99
CA PRO A 124 -23.30 -7.02 2.97
C PRO A 124 -22.15 -7.97 2.64
N THR A 125 -22.47 -9.22 2.31
CA THR A 125 -21.47 -10.25 1.98
C THR A 125 -21.78 -10.95 0.67
N LEU A 126 -20.76 -11.14 -0.17
CA LEU A 126 -20.82 -11.87 -1.43
C LEU A 126 -19.90 -13.10 -1.40
N THR A 127 -20.31 -14.16 -2.10
CA THR A 127 -19.47 -15.35 -2.27
C THR A 127 -18.81 -15.33 -3.64
N TYR A 128 -17.48 -15.35 -3.69
CA TYR A 128 -16.70 -15.44 -4.93
C TYR A 128 -15.33 -16.13 -4.74
N PRO A 129 -14.91 -17.03 -5.65
CA PRO A 129 -15.68 -17.55 -6.79
C PRO A 129 -16.77 -18.52 -6.33
N ALA A 130 -17.63 -18.94 -7.26
CA ALA A 130 -18.55 -20.05 -7.07
C ALA A 130 -17.80 -21.28 -6.48
N PRO A 131 -18.24 -21.81 -5.32
CA PRO A 131 -17.66 -23.03 -4.75
C PRO A 131 -17.77 -24.20 -5.73
N LYS A 132 -16.76 -25.06 -5.79
CA LYS A 132 -16.83 -26.28 -6.64
C LYS A 132 -17.98 -27.21 -6.23
N ALA A 133 -18.30 -27.25 -4.95
CA ALA A 133 -19.34 -28.11 -4.39
C ALA A 133 -20.76 -27.56 -4.63
N ASP A 134 -20.89 -26.26 -4.91
CA ASP A 134 -22.15 -25.60 -5.17
C ASP A 134 -21.92 -24.42 -6.10
N SER A 135 -21.96 -24.69 -7.41
CA SER A 135 -21.70 -23.69 -8.44
C SER A 135 -22.77 -22.62 -8.52
N ALA A 136 -23.93 -22.81 -7.89
CA ALA A 136 -25.00 -21.81 -7.82
C ALA A 136 -24.80 -20.82 -6.67
N ALA A 137 -23.99 -21.17 -5.66
CA ALA A 137 -23.82 -20.39 -4.44
C ALA A 137 -22.78 -19.25 -4.51
N GLY A 138 -22.23 -18.93 -5.69
CA GLY A 138 -21.29 -17.81 -5.81
C GLY A 138 -21.24 -17.18 -7.20
N LEU A 139 -20.61 -16.02 -7.24
CA LEU A 139 -20.57 -15.17 -8.43
C LEU A 139 -19.57 -15.69 -9.47
N THR A 140 -19.89 -15.46 -10.75
CA THR A 140 -18.93 -15.48 -11.85
C THR A 140 -18.08 -14.22 -11.86
N ASP A 141 -16.99 -14.19 -12.63
CA ASP A 141 -16.12 -13.01 -12.75
C ASP A 141 -16.89 -11.76 -13.21
N ALA A 142 -17.80 -11.92 -14.19
CA ALA A 142 -18.61 -10.82 -14.71
C ALA A 142 -19.62 -10.31 -13.67
N GLN A 143 -20.28 -11.23 -12.95
CA GLN A 143 -21.21 -10.86 -11.88
C GLN A 143 -20.50 -10.19 -10.71
N LEU A 144 -19.28 -10.63 -10.36
CA LEU A 144 -18.47 -9.96 -9.34
C LEU A 144 -18.18 -8.52 -9.74
N VAL A 145 -17.71 -8.29 -10.97
CA VAL A 145 -17.43 -6.93 -11.44
C VAL A 145 -18.69 -6.07 -11.38
N ALA A 146 -19.81 -6.54 -11.93
CA ALA A 146 -21.09 -5.82 -11.92
C ALA A 146 -21.57 -5.50 -10.50
N ALA A 147 -21.56 -6.49 -9.60
CA ALA A 147 -21.96 -6.29 -8.21
C ALA A 147 -21.09 -5.22 -7.52
N LEU A 148 -19.77 -5.25 -7.75
CA LEU A 148 -18.89 -4.25 -7.15
C LEU A 148 -19.06 -2.86 -7.78
N THR A 149 -19.23 -2.73 -9.10
CA THR A 149 -19.30 -1.43 -9.77
C THR A 149 -20.68 -0.78 -9.74
N GLU A 150 -21.74 -1.57 -9.84
CA GLU A 150 -23.12 -1.08 -10.03
C GLU A 150 -23.92 -1.12 -8.73
N GLU A 151 -23.87 -2.24 -7.99
CA GLU A 151 -24.69 -2.42 -6.78
C GLU A 151 -24.02 -1.79 -5.55
N HIS A 152 -22.74 -2.11 -5.33
CA HIS A 152 -21.97 -1.63 -4.17
C HIS A 152 -21.16 -0.36 -4.44
N GLN A 153 -21.02 0.03 -5.71
CA GLN A 153 -20.27 1.21 -6.15
C GLN A 153 -18.91 1.36 -5.45
N ALA A 154 -18.17 0.25 -5.36
CA ALA A 154 -16.88 0.24 -4.70
C ALA A 154 -15.88 1.13 -5.47
N ASP A 155 -15.17 1.99 -4.74
CA ASP A 155 -14.08 2.80 -5.26
C ASP A 155 -12.77 2.02 -5.25
N ILE A 156 -12.57 1.21 -4.20
CA ILE A 156 -11.30 0.53 -3.90
C ILE A 156 -11.58 -0.92 -3.48
N VAL A 157 -10.76 -1.85 -3.97
CA VAL A 157 -10.76 -3.26 -3.57
C VAL A 157 -9.57 -3.54 -2.65
N ILE A 158 -9.83 -4.15 -1.50
CA ILE A 158 -8.85 -4.47 -0.47
C ILE A 158 -8.77 -6.00 -0.32
N LEU A 159 -7.61 -6.60 -0.58
CA LEU A 159 -7.38 -8.01 -0.34
C LEU A 159 -6.79 -8.23 1.06
N ALA A 160 -7.65 -8.54 2.03
CA ALA A 160 -7.30 -8.72 3.43
C ALA A 160 -7.18 -10.21 3.81
N GLY A 161 -6.21 -10.89 3.20
CA GLY A 161 -6.00 -12.34 3.36
C GLY A 161 -6.92 -13.17 2.47
N TYR A 162 -7.14 -12.71 1.23
CA TYR A 162 -7.84 -13.45 0.19
C TYR A 162 -6.88 -14.41 -0.52
N LEU A 163 -7.30 -15.66 -0.72
CA LEU A 163 -6.42 -16.77 -1.13
C LEU A 163 -6.67 -17.26 -2.57
N LYS A 164 -7.44 -16.54 -3.37
CA LYS A 164 -7.66 -16.85 -4.79
C LYS A 164 -7.06 -15.77 -5.66
N LEU A 165 -6.65 -16.16 -6.88
CA LEU A 165 -6.26 -15.20 -7.89
C LEU A 165 -7.43 -14.28 -8.21
N ILE A 166 -7.16 -13.00 -8.33
CA ILE A 166 -8.15 -12.01 -8.78
C ILE A 166 -8.31 -12.14 -10.30
N PRO A 167 -9.55 -12.16 -10.82
CA PRO A 167 -9.78 -12.31 -12.24
C PRO A 167 -9.29 -11.06 -13.01
N GLN A 168 -8.75 -11.25 -14.21
CA GLN A 168 -8.20 -10.16 -15.03
C GLN A 168 -9.25 -9.06 -15.31
N GLN A 169 -10.52 -9.44 -15.46
CA GLN A 169 -11.62 -8.49 -15.65
C GLN A 169 -11.73 -7.50 -14.49
N LEU A 170 -11.57 -7.99 -13.24
CA LEU A 170 -11.62 -7.15 -12.06
C LEU A 170 -10.38 -6.24 -11.96
N VAL A 171 -9.18 -6.79 -12.25
CA VAL A 171 -7.93 -6.00 -12.30
C VAL A 171 -8.05 -4.84 -13.30
N ARG A 172 -8.67 -5.08 -14.46
CA ARG A 172 -8.89 -4.04 -15.48
C ARG A 172 -9.92 -2.99 -15.04
N ALA A 173 -11.04 -3.42 -14.45
CA ALA A 173 -12.08 -2.51 -13.93
C ALA A 173 -11.57 -1.63 -12.78
N TYR A 174 -10.68 -2.16 -11.94
CA TYR A 174 -10.09 -1.48 -10.79
C TYR A 174 -8.59 -1.21 -10.96
N LYS A 175 -8.17 -0.83 -12.17
CA LYS A 175 -6.76 -0.49 -12.43
C LYS A 175 -6.26 0.53 -11.41
N ARG A 176 -5.17 0.21 -10.71
CA ARG A 176 -4.58 1.03 -9.62
C ARG A 176 -5.52 1.30 -8.43
N ARG A 177 -6.54 0.47 -8.25
CA ARG A 177 -7.53 0.57 -7.16
C ARG A 177 -7.75 -0.76 -6.44
N ILE A 178 -6.91 -1.75 -6.69
CA ILE A 178 -6.86 -2.99 -5.91
C ILE A 178 -5.53 -3.01 -5.16
N VAL A 179 -5.56 -3.19 -3.84
CA VAL A 179 -4.34 -3.39 -3.03
C VAL A 179 -4.42 -4.67 -2.22
N ASN A 180 -3.29 -5.35 -2.11
CA ASN A 180 -3.11 -6.57 -1.33
C ASN A 180 -2.05 -6.36 -0.24
N ILE A 181 -2.19 -7.13 0.84
CA ILE A 181 -1.16 -7.28 1.86
C ILE A 181 -0.49 -8.64 1.74
N HIS A 182 0.82 -8.64 1.59
CA HIS A 182 1.65 -9.84 1.54
C HIS A 182 2.57 -9.91 2.78
N PRO A 183 2.63 -11.04 3.51
CA PRO A 183 3.35 -11.13 4.78
C PRO A 183 4.87 -11.39 4.64
N ALA A 184 5.50 -10.78 3.63
CA ALA A 184 6.95 -10.72 3.44
C ALA A 184 7.36 -9.42 2.72
N LEU A 185 8.65 -9.09 2.78
CA LEU A 185 9.24 -7.96 2.05
C LEU A 185 9.40 -8.33 0.57
N LEU A 186 8.39 -8.01 -0.24
CA LEU A 186 8.44 -8.21 -1.69
C LEU A 186 9.64 -7.46 -2.32
N PRO A 187 10.26 -8.03 -3.37
CA PRO A 187 9.84 -9.23 -4.13
C PRO A 187 10.20 -10.57 -3.46
N SER A 188 10.82 -10.57 -2.28
CA SER A 188 11.20 -11.82 -1.61
C SER A 188 9.99 -12.57 -1.07
N PHE A 189 9.99 -13.89 -1.23
CA PHE A 189 8.94 -14.79 -0.74
C PHE A 189 7.54 -14.42 -1.23
N GLY A 190 7.42 -13.79 -2.40
CA GLY A 190 6.16 -13.52 -3.11
C GLY A 190 5.90 -14.52 -4.22
N GLY A 191 4.69 -14.50 -4.75
CA GLY A 191 4.27 -15.29 -5.89
C GLY A 191 3.52 -16.57 -5.51
N LYS A 192 3.21 -17.37 -6.53
CA LYS A 192 2.37 -18.56 -6.38
C LYS A 192 2.96 -19.53 -5.35
N GLY A 193 2.17 -19.87 -4.33
CA GLY A 193 2.54 -20.83 -3.28
C GLY A 193 3.00 -20.19 -1.97
N TYR A 194 3.29 -18.89 -1.98
CA TYR A 194 3.62 -18.11 -0.80
C TYR A 194 2.38 -17.44 -0.22
N TYR A 195 1.61 -18.18 0.58
CA TYR A 195 0.43 -17.65 1.26
C TYR A 195 0.29 -18.23 2.67
N GLY A 196 -0.34 -17.47 3.57
CA GLY A 196 -0.53 -17.86 4.96
C GLY A 196 0.78 -18.25 5.64
N ILE A 197 0.76 -19.34 6.42
CA ILE A 197 1.94 -19.78 7.20
C ILE A 197 3.13 -20.18 6.32
N LYS A 198 2.91 -20.54 5.05
CA LYS A 198 3.98 -20.98 4.13
C LYS A 198 5.03 -19.88 3.89
N VAL A 199 4.61 -18.62 3.92
CA VAL A 199 5.52 -17.47 3.77
C VAL A 199 6.51 -17.44 4.93
N HIS A 200 6.00 -17.51 6.16
CA HIS A 200 6.83 -17.45 7.36
C HIS A 200 7.72 -18.70 7.50
N GLN A 201 7.23 -19.88 7.09
CA GLN A 201 8.04 -21.10 7.01
C GLN A 201 9.24 -20.91 6.08
N ALA A 202 9.03 -20.35 4.88
CA ALA A 202 10.10 -20.11 3.93
C ALA A 202 11.08 -19.04 4.41
N VAL A 203 10.59 -17.96 5.03
CA VAL A 203 11.45 -16.92 5.61
C VAL A 203 12.36 -17.50 6.70
N VAL A 204 11.80 -18.26 7.66
CA VAL A 204 12.60 -18.88 8.72
C VAL A 204 13.60 -19.88 8.14
N ALA A 205 13.17 -20.74 7.21
CA ALA A 205 14.03 -21.72 6.56
C ALA A 205 15.18 -21.10 5.76
N SER A 206 14.98 -19.91 5.17
CA SER A 206 16.01 -19.20 4.42
C SER A 206 17.16 -18.65 5.28
N GLY A 207 16.95 -18.52 6.59
CA GLY A 207 17.89 -17.84 7.49
C GLY A 207 17.91 -16.31 7.34
N ALA A 208 16.89 -15.70 6.71
CA ALA A 208 16.72 -14.26 6.68
C ALA A 208 16.73 -13.67 8.10
N ARG A 209 17.20 -12.42 8.24
CA ARG A 209 17.21 -11.68 9.52
C ARG A 209 16.13 -10.61 9.60
N PHE A 210 15.46 -10.35 8.48
CA PHE A 210 14.39 -9.39 8.36
C PHE A 210 13.28 -9.95 7.48
N SER A 211 12.05 -9.58 7.81
CA SER A 211 10.84 -9.81 7.03
C SER A 211 9.87 -8.65 7.34
N GLY A 212 8.57 -8.85 7.14
CA GLY A 212 7.54 -7.86 7.43
C GLY A 212 6.51 -7.77 6.31
N PRO A 213 5.45 -6.97 6.47
CA PRO A 213 4.40 -6.90 5.48
C PRO A 213 4.73 -5.95 4.33
N THR A 214 4.20 -6.26 3.15
CA THR A 214 4.18 -5.38 1.98
C THR A 214 2.74 -5.10 1.57
N ILE A 215 2.39 -3.82 1.44
CA ILE A 215 1.18 -3.39 0.73
C ILE A 215 1.57 -3.06 -0.70
N HIS A 216 0.91 -3.68 -1.67
CA HIS A 216 1.17 -3.44 -3.08
C HIS A 216 -0.13 -3.38 -3.88
N PHE A 217 -0.09 -2.70 -5.02
CA PHE A 217 -1.17 -2.75 -5.99
C PHE A 217 -1.20 -4.12 -6.66
N VAL A 218 -2.40 -4.62 -6.95
CA VAL A 218 -2.59 -5.93 -7.62
C VAL A 218 -2.58 -5.74 -9.12
N ASP A 219 -1.87 -6.63 -9.82
CA ASP A 219 -1.88 -6.81 -11.27
C ASP A 219 -2.39 -8.23 -11.61
N GLU A 220 -2.12 -8.71 -12.82
CA GLU A 220 -2.60 -10.04 -13.28
C GLU A 220 -1.74 -11.21 -12.73
N GLU A 221 -0.64 -10.91 -12.02
CA GLU A 221 0.30 -11.87 -11.47
C GLU A 221 0.33 -11.80 -9.93
N TYR A 222 0.82 -12.87 -9.30
CA TYR A 222 0.87 -12.91 -7.83
C TYR A 222 2.04 -12.06 -7.32
N ASP A 223 1.72 -11.05 -6.50
CA ASP A 223 2.69 -10.28 -5.71
C ASP A 223 3.77 -9.55 -6.54
N THR A 224 3.48 -9.20 -7.79
CA THR A 224 4.40 -8.49 -8.70
C THR A 224 4.09 -7.00 -8.86
N GLY A 225 2.88 -6.59 -8.49
CA GLY A 225 2.45 -5.21 -8.72
C GLY A 225 3.19 -4.17 -7.86
N PRO A 226 3.06 -2.87 -8.20
CA PRO A 226 3.84 -1.81 -7.57
C PRO A 226 3.66 -1.74 -6.05
N ILE A 227 4.77 -1.73 -5.32
CA ILE A 227 4.82 -1.62 -3.87
C ILE A 227 4.38 -0.22 -3.43
N LEU A 228 3.37 -0.14 -2.57
CA LEU A 228 2.89 1.09 -1.95
C LEU A 228 3.64 1.38 -0.65
N ALA A 229 3.76 0.38 0.22
CA ALA A 229 4.42 0.54 1.52
C ALA A 229 4.93 -0.80 2.06
N GLN A 230 5.94 -0.74 2.93
CA GLN A 230 6.49 -1.89 3.64
C GLN A 230 6.80 -1.51 5.09
N ALA A 231 6.78 -2.49 5.98
CA ALA A 231 7.31 -2.38 7.33
C ALA A 231 8.30 -3.52 7.59
N VAL A 232 9.37 -3.25 8.34
CA VAL A 232 10.43 -4.23 8.62
C VAL A 232 10.25 -4.81 10.01
N VAL A 233 10.40 -6.12 10.10
CA VAL A 233 10.30 -6.92 11.31
C VAL A 233 11.54 -7.81 11.43
N PRO A 234 12.21 -7.86 12.60
CA PRO A 234 13.34 -8.76 12.79
C PRO A 234 12.88 -10.23 12.81
N VAL A 235 13.71 -11.10 12.25
CA VAL A 235 13.60 -12.56 12.35
C VAL A 235 14.69 -13.05 13.30
N TYR A 236 14.30 -13.59 14.45
CA TYR A 236 15.25 -14.07 15.43
C TYR A 236 15.77 -15.46 15.04
N PRO A 237 17.03 -15.81 15.36
CA PRO A 237 17.61 -17.11 15.02
C PRO A 237 16.84 -18.33 15.54
N THR A 238 16.03 -18.14 16.59
CA THR A 238 15.24 -19.19 17.24
C THR A 238 13.74 -19.09 16.96
N ASP A 239 13.31 -18.23 16.03
CA ASP A 239 11.89 -18.08 15.72
C ASP A 239 11.33 -19.36 15.10
N ARG A 240 10.17 -19.80 15.60
CA ARG A 240 9.25 -20.66 14.85
C ARG A 240 8.44 -19.81 13.87
N PRO A 241 7.94 -20.38 12.75
CA PRO A 241 7.12 -19.66 11.77
C PRO A 241 5.94 -18.90 12.39
N GLU A 242 5.28 -19.46 13.40
CA GLU A 242 4.11 -18.84 14.06
C GLU A 242 4.51 -17.61 14.89
N GLN A 243 5.71 -17.62 15.48
CA GLN A 243 6.22 -16.47 16.25
C GLN A 243 6.54 -15.30 15.32
N LEU A 244 7.16 -15.61 14.17
CA LEU A 244 7.38 -14.62 13.12
C LEU A 244 6.03 -14.11 12.57
N ALA A 245 5.08 -15.01 12.26
CA ALA A 245 3.76 -14.65 11.77
C ALA A 245 3.03 -13.69 12.71
N ALA A 246 3.03 -13.97 14.02
CA ALA A 246 2.42 -13.09 15.01
C ALA A 246 3.10 -11.71 15.09
N ARG A 247 4.40 -11.63 14.83
CA ARG A 247 5.14 -10.36 14.80
C ARG A 247 4.84 -9.55 13.53
N VAL A 248 4.81 -10.21 12.37
CA VAL A 248 4.45 -9.59 11.09
C VAL A 248 3.00 -9.09 11.13
N LEU A 249 2.07 -9.90 11.66
CA LEU A 249 0.65 -9.54 11.76
C LEU A 249 0.41 -8.26 12.58
N LYS A 250 1.22 -8.01 13.62
CA LYS A 250 1.14 -6.75 14.38
C LYS A 250 1.49 -5.53 13.54
N GLU A 251 2.43 -5.66 12.60
CA GLU A 251 2.77 -4.59 11.66
C GLU A 251 1.75 -4.50 10.52
N GLU A 252 1.17 -5.62 10.08
CA GLU A 252 0.04 -5.62 9.13
C GLU A 252 -1.13 -4.78 9.65
N HIS A 253 -1.53 -4.99 10.91
CA HIS A 253 -2.63 -4.27 11.56
C HIS A 253 -2.38 -2.77 11.76
N LYS A 254 -1.13 -2.30 11.57
CA LYS A 254 -0.80 -0.87 11.59
C LYS A 254 -0.67 -0.32 10.18
N LEU A 255 0.09 -1.01 9.33
CA LEU A 255 0.45 -0.55 8.00
C LEU A 255 -0.76 -0.56 7.06
N TYR A 256 -1.60 -1.61 7.11
CA TYR A 256 -2.70 -1.72 6.17
C TYR A 256 -3.76 -0.63 6.38
N PRO A 257 -4.23 -0.35 7.61
CA PRO A 257 -5.16 0.76 7.84
C PRO A 257 -4.59 2.11 7.41
N GLN A 258 -3.29 2.37 7.62
CA GLN A 258 -2.63 3.61 7.19
C GLN A 258 -2.64 3.76 5.66
N CYS A 259 -2.35 2.70 4.93
CA CYS A 259 -2.41 2.70 3.46
C CYS A 259 -3.83 2.88 2.95
N VAL A 260 -4.81 2.21 3.57
CA VAL A 260 -6.22 2.36 3.23
C VAL A 260 -6.70 3.79 3.48
N ALA A 261 -6.30 4.40 4.60
CA ALA A 261 -6.59 5.81 4.89
C ALA A 261 -6.06 6.73 3.79
N ALA A 262 -4.80 6.54 3.39
CA ALA A 262 -4.18 7.34 2.34
C ALA A 262 -4.88 7.17 0.98
N LEU A 263 -5.36 5.97 0.67
CA LEU A 263 -6.16 5.74 -0.54
C LEU A 263 -7.54 6.41 -0.45
N CYS A 264 -8.19 6.37 0.71
CA CYS A 264 -9.49 6.99 0.91
C CYS A 264 -9.44 8.52 0.79
N GLU A 265 -8.33 9.10 1.23
CA GLU A 265 -8.07 10.55 1.24
C GLU A 265 -7.35 11.05 -0.03
N ASP A 266 -7.25 10.22 -1.06
CA ASP A 266 -6.57 10.54 -2.33
C ASP A 266 -5.11 11.02 -2.15
N ARG A 267 -4.43 10.57 -1.08
CA ARG A 267 -3.01 10.85 -0.75
C ARG A 267 -2.02 9.92 -1.45
N VAL A 268 -2.45 9.15 -2.43
CA VAL A 268 -1.59 8.27 -3.23
C VAL A 268 -1.49 8.80 -4.66
N THR A 269 -0.30 9.26 -5.04
CA THR A 269 -0.02 9.71 -6.41
C THR A 269 0.95 8.76 -7.12
N TRP A 270 1.16 8.95 -8.41
CA TRP A 270 2.02 8.10 -9.23
C TRP A 270 3.16 8.91 -9.83
N ARG A 271 4.38 8.41 -9.72
CA ARG A 271 5.52 8.90 -10.50
C ARG A 271 5.34 8.54 -11.97
N HIS A 272 6.06 9.24 -12.85
CA HIS A 272 6.04 8.99 -14.28
C HIS A 272 6.51 7.57 -14.67
N ASP A 273 7.34 6.94 -13.84
CA ASP A 273 7.85 5.57 -14.01
C ASP A 273 6.92 4.50 -13.42
N GLY A 274 5.73 4.88 -12.93
CA GLY A 274 4.74 3.94 -12.40
C GLY A 274 4.96 3.54 -10.93
N VAL A 275 5.88 4.19 -10.21
CA VAL A 275 6.05 3.97 -8.77
C VAL A 275 5.03 4.81 -7.98
N PRO A 276 4.23 4.22 -7.08
CA PRO A 276 3.29 4.98 -6.25
C PRO A 276 4.03 5.76 -5.16
N ILE A 277 3.49 6.92 -4.80
CA ILE A 277 3.93 7.75 -3.68
C ILE A 277 2.77 7.87 -2.70
N MET A 278 2.98 7.48 -1.46
CA MET A 278 2.04 7.74 -0.37
C MET A 278 2.50 8.98 0.42
N TRP A 279 1.71 10.05 0.37
CA TRP A 279 1.98 11.28 1.13
C TRP A 279 1.51 11.13 2.57
N ARG A 280 2.21 11.75 3.53
CA ARG A 280 1.79 11.76 4.93
C ARG A 280 0.52 12.60 5.11
N ALA A 281 -0.29 12.25 6.10
CA ALA A 281 -1.38 13.12 6.54
C ALA A 281 -0.79 14.46 7.03
N HIS A 282 -1.51 15.55 6.75
CA HIS A 282 -1.14 16.91 7.15
C HIS A 282 -1.36 17.14 8.64
#